data_AF-A0A834KCU5-F1
#
_entry.id   AF-A0A834KCU5-F1
#
_cell.length_a   1.000
_cell.length_b   1.000
_cell.length_c   1.000
_cell.angle_alpha   90.00
_cell.angle_beta   90.00
_cell.angle_gamma   90.00
#
_symmetry.space_group_name_H-M   'P 1'
#
loop_
_entity.id
_entity.type
_entity.pdbx_description
1 polymer ?
#
loop_
_entity_poly.entity_id
_entity_poly.type
_entity_poly.pdbx_seq_one_letter_code
_entity_poly.pdbx_strand_id
1 'polypeptide(L)'
;MPGGNSSYEKTIDATLNILMSYRNSSGGRIKKLDFRFVHFDPAFVSYLQTNVLQVRTISLQTSSICHRKTAERGCGNAKSYLWTAWQFDLLRSIFICFDPIEGVVLYSYDPYTGEPSKDWKEVKRISGRNGHPWLLLQKRYDKAICPFKEINRINTFHGYEVRLCAIQVPPFLYIQNNLTGLERFRGDDSIIVQTILKKLNTTINITVKNLMLGGIDKYGGMTGLLEEVTNGLCDIAMNSRSFTMTWHLSYPHDESGLCVMSQTKEEVSELRKLMNLLATPFMLGMMIIYTVTLLIMTKLDGFFEAFLNVERLLLCVAILRPPKINSYRIYICMMFILSLSANAVFQSHWYSLLTVPQFYSNIDTYDDLKDSKYDIYGTISFKGLVGEELESRFHETSYFDCLEIVKNTSNTVWISECLNIHFRLINETNLYISKNKVREFVSSFIARENWPIFRTFNRNLQRLVESGLIAMWKKHTIAYLQRNMQLKIMNATGYKVLKFKHLDFSFYILAIGNACAIIVFFMELMMNVMPNYAIQERLHFVTLLRDQSDIKISRKDCDRIFSSSILEP
;
A
#
# COMPACT_ATOMS: atom_id res chain seq x y z
N MET A 1 5.34 12.89 20.11
CA MET A 1 3.95 13.32 20.33
C MET A 1 3.63 13.18 21.81
N PRO A 2 3.25 14.24 22.54
CA PRO A 2 2.67 14.13 23.89
C PRO A 2 1.19 13.73 23.72
N GLY A 3 0.63 12.78 24.45
CA GLY A 3 0.52 12.73 25.90
C GLY A 3 -0.97 12.89 26.28
N GLY A 4 -1.83 12.04 25.73
CA GLY A 4 -3.27 12.02 26.00
C GLY A 4 -3.58 11.05 27.14
N ASN A 5 -3.85 11.60 28.33
CA ASN A 5 -4.32 10.86 29.50
C ASN A 5 -5.71 10.27 29.22
N SER A 6 -5.76 8.97 28.99
CA SER A 6 -7.00 8.20 28.90
C SER A 6 -7.50 7.83 30.30
N SER A 7 -8.75 8.17 30.55
CA SER A 7 -9.57 8.00 31.75
C SER A 7 -9.79 6.55 32.21
N TYR A 8 -8.95 5.60 31.80
CA TYR A 8 -9.07 4.17 32.12
C TYR A 8 -8.31 3.73 33.38
N GLU A 9 -7.30 4.49 33.83
CA GLU A 9 -6.54 4.15 35.04
C GLU A 9 -7.30 4.43 36.35
N LYS A 10 -8.26 5.36 36.37
CA LYS A 10 -8.99 5.71 37.59
C LYS A 10 -10.07 4.71 38.01
N THR A 11 -10.49 3.81 37.11
CA THR A 11 -11.52 2.80 37.41
C THR A 11 -10.92 1.53 38.02
N ILE A 12 -9.62 1.30 37.85
CA ILE A 12 -8.92 0.15 38.43
C ILE A 12 -8.60 0.39 39.92
N ASP A 13 -8.29 1.63 40.31
CA ASP A 13 -8.04 1.98 41.72
C ASP A 13 -9.31 2.03 42.60
N ALA A 14 -10.49 2.26 42.01
CA ALA A 14 -11.76 2.27 42.74
C ALA A 14 -12.21 0.86 43.17
N THR A 15 -11.78 -0.19 42.46
CA THR A 15 -12.14 -1.58 42.78
C THR A 15 -11.21 -2.19 43.85
N LEU A 16 -10.02 -1.62 44.06
CA LEU A 16 -9.07 -2.06 45.09
C LEU A 16 -9.37 -1.52 46.50
N ASN A 17 -10.15 -0.45 46.63
CA ASN A 17 -10.50 0.16 47.92
C ASN A 17 -11.71 -0.46 48.64
N ILE A 18 -12.41 -1.43 48.02
CA ILE A 18 -13.57 -2.09 48.62
C ILE A 18 -13.20 -3.39 49.38
N LEU A 19 -11.94 -3.84 49.31
CA LEU A 19 -11.48 -5.05 50.01
C LEU A 19 -10.56 -4.81 51.23
N MET A 20 -10.26 -3.57 51.61
CA MET A 20 -9.53 -3.26 52.85
C MET A 20 -10.09 -2.03 53.58
N SER A 21 -11.22 -2.21 54.27
CA SER A 21 -11.61 -1.33 55.39
C SER A 21 -11.68 -2.17 56.66
N TYR A 22 -10.64 -2.05 57.50
CA TYR A 22 -10.59 -2.62 58.84
C TYR A 22 -10.96 -1.51 59.84
N ARG A 23 -12.01 -1.76 60.60
CA ARG A 23 -12.47 -0.92 61.72
C ARG A 23 -11.63 -1.25 62.94
N ASN A 24 -10.89 -0.27 63.45
CA ASN A 24 -10.26 -0.33 64.76
C ASN A 24 -11.35 -0.36 65.84
N SER A 25 -11.42 -1.45 66.60
CA SER A 25 -12.00 -1.47 67.94
C SER A 25 -11.23 -2.47 68.79
N SER A 26 -10.74 -1.95 69.90
CA SER A 26 -9.96 -2.55 70.97
C SER A 26 -10.52 -3.86 71.53
N GLY A 27 -9.61 -4.82 71.80
CA GLY A 27 -9.78 -5.80 72.88
C GLY A 27 -9.62 -7.28 72.51
N GLY A 28 -8.48 -7.87 72.92
CA GLY A 28 -8.42 -9.23 73.48
C GLY A 28 -8.55 -10.47 72.56
N ARG A 29 -7.41 -11.15 72.35
CA ARG A 29 -7.21 -12.59 72.10
C ARG A 29 -8.12 -13.34 71.09
N ILE A 30 -7.54 -13.64 69.92
CA ILE A 30 -7.25 -14.95 69.30
C ILE A 30 -7.07 -14.66 67.80
N LYS A 31 -5.88 -14.90 67.25
CA LYS A 31 -5.61 -14.73 65.81
C LYS A 31 -6.28 -15.86 65.03
N LYS A 32 -7.47 -15.60 64.49
CA LYS A 32 -8.12 -16.40 63.46
C LYS A 32 -7.88 -15.69 62.12
N LEU A 33 -7.11 -16.29 61.22
CA LEU A 33 -7.03 -15.83 59.84
C LEU A 33 -8.33 -16.23 59.13
N ASP A 34 -9.19 -15.27 58.83
CA ASP A 34 -10.35 -15.45 57.96
C ASP A 34 -9.91 -15.23 56.50
N PHE A 35 -9.81 -16.31 55.73
CA PHE A 35 -9.81 -16.23 54.27
C PHE A 35 -11.26 -16.13 53.80
N ARG A 36 -11.61 -15.08 53.07
CA ARG A 36 -12.91 -15.04 52.34
C ARG A 36 -12.84 -16.03 51.18
N PHE A 37 -13.50 -17.17 51.35
CA PHE A 37 -13.71 -18.15 50.30
C PHE A 37 -14.90 -17.75 49.43
N VAL A 38 -14.72 -17.78 48.10
CA VAL A 38 -15.86 -17.76 47.18
C VAL A 38 -16.45 -19.16 47.16
N HIS A 39 -17.66 -19.30 47.71
CA HIS A 39 -18.39 -20.55 47.76
C HIS A 39 -19.08 -20.77 46.42
N PHE A 40 -18.71 -21.83 45.69
CA PHE A 40 -19.44 -22.25 44.49
C PHE A 40 -20.24 -23.52 44.79
N ASP A 41 -21.55 -23.46 44.51
CA ASP A 41 -22.48 -24.57 44.64
C ASP A 41 -22.20 -25.63 43.54
N PRO A 42 -22.24 -26.95 43.81
CA PRO A 42 -22.22 -27.97 42.75
C PRO A 42 -23.30 -27.78 41.66
N ALA A 43 -24.44 -27.14 41.97
CA ALA A 43 -25.42 -26.73 40.95
C ALA A 43 -24.83 -25.69 39.98
N PHE A 44 -23.89 -24.85 40.43
CA PHE A 44 -23.20 -23.86 39.61
C PHE A 44 -22.22 -24.48 38.61
N VAL A 45 -21.59 -25.63 38.95
CA VAL A 45 -20.74 -26.37 37.99
C VAL A 45 -21.59 -27.02 36.90
N SER A 46 -22.77 -27.53 37.26
CA SER A 46 -23.75 -28.01 36.27
C SER A 46 -24.36 -26.85 35.47
N TYR A 47 -24.54 -25.66 36.06
CA TYR A 47 -25.01 -24.44 35.40
C TYR A 47 -23.98 -23.82 34.45
N LEU A 48 -22.69 -23.89 34.79
CA LEU A 48 -21.58 -23.52 33.90
C LEU A 48 -21.46 -24.45 32.69
N GLN A 49 -21.91 -25.70 32.81
CA GLN A 49 -22.04 -26.61 31.67
C GLN A 49 -23.23 -26.28 30.76
N THR A 50 -24.29 -25.62 31.27
CA THR A 50 -25.49 -25.26 30.49
C THR A 50 -25.48 -23.82 29.95
N ASN A 51 -24.77 -22.88 30.59
CA ASN A 51 -24.76 -21.45 30.22
C ASN A 51 -23.33 -20.96 29.96
N VAL A 52 -22.85 -21.20 28.74
CA VAL A 52 -21.43 -21.12 28.34
C VAL A 52 -20.92 -19.70 28.02
N LEU A 53 -21.75 -18.64 28.08
CA LEU A 53 -21.38 -17.36 27.47
C LEU A 53 -20.93 -16.23 28.42
N GLN A 54 -21.00 -16.36 29.75
CA GLN A 54 -20.87 -15.17 30.64
C GLN A 54 -19.74 -15.17 31.68
N VAL A 55 -18.86 -16.18 31.73
CA VAL A 55 -17.76 -16.26 32.73
C VAL A 55 -16.36 -16.20 32.08
N ARG A 56 -16.18 -15.34 31.07
CA ARG A 56 -14.87 -15.17 30.38
C ARG A 56 -14.01 -14.04 30.94
N THR A 57 -14.53 -13.18 31.80
CA THR A 57 -13.80 -12.03 32.36
C THR A 57 -13.62 -12.15 33.87
N ILE A 58 -12.79 -13.11 34.30
CA ILE A 58 -12.12 -13.04 35.60
C ILE A 58 -10.64 -12.95 35.27
N SER A 59 -10.05 -11.79 35.57
CA SER A 59 -8.62 -11.55 35.43
C SER A 59 -7.82 -12.62 36.18
N LEU A 60 -6.57 -12.84 35.75
CA LEU A 60 -5.56 -13.76 36.30
C LEU A 60 -5.32 -13.61 37.82
N GLN A 61 -6.33 -13.91 38.63
CA GLN A 61 -6.22 -14.29 40.02
C GLN A 61 -6.16 -15.82 40.02
N THR A 62 -5.13 -16.37 40.64
CA THR A 62 -5.09 -17.80 41.00
C THR A 62 -6.43 -18.16 41.66
N SER A 63 -7.29 -18.89 40.94
CA SER A 63 -8.57 -19.32 41.47
C SER A 63 -8.33 -20.49 42.40
N SER A 64 -8.15 -20.20 43.69
CA SER A 64 -8.12 -21.21 44.74
C SER A 64 -9.54 -21.43 45.25
N ILE A 65 -10.19 -22.51 44.82
CA ILE A 65 -11.49 -22.91 45.38
C ILE A 65 -11.23 -23.95 46.48
N CYS A 66 -11.46 -23.57 47.72
CA CYS A 66 -11.43 -24.51 48.85
C CYS A 66 -12.87 -24.96 49.13
N HIS A 67 -13.22 -26.16 48.69
CA HIS A 67 -14.57 -26.67 48.89
C HIS A 67 -14.67 -27.35 50.28
N ARG A 68 -15.63 -26.96 51.13
CA ARG A 68 -15.69 -27.47 52.52
C ARG A 68 -16.11 -28.94 52.62
N LYS A 69 -16.91 -29.45 51.67
CA LYS A 69 -17.23 -30.90 51.57
C LYS A 69 -16.08 -31.78 51.04
N THR A 70 -14.93 -31.18 50.70
CA THR A 70 -13.73 -31.95 50.26
C THR A 70 -13.10 -32.73 51.41
N ALA A 71 -13.44 -32.38 52.66
CA ALA A 71 -13.02 -33.15 53.84
C ALA A 71 -13.59 -34.59 53.81
N GLU A 72 -14.77 -34.80 53.23
CA GLU A 72 -15.44 -36.13 53.22
C GLU A 72 -15.12 -36.96 51.98
N ARG A 73 -14.87 -36.32 50.82
CA ARG A 73 -14.54 -37.02 49.55
C ARG A 73 -13.04 -37.06 49.24
N GLY A 74 -12.20 -36.54 50.14
CA GLY A 74 -10.75 -36.55 50.05
C GLY A 74 -10.17 -35.80 48.85
N CYS A 75 -8.86 -35.97 48.65
CA CYS A 75 -8.10 -35.40 47.53
C CYS A 75 -8.39 -36.06 46.17
N GLY A 76 -9.31 -37.03 46.09
CA GLY A 76 -9.59 -37.82 44.88
C GLY A 76 -10.15 -37.01 43.71
N ASN A 77 -10.80 -35.87 43.98
CA ASN A 77 -11.39 -35.01 42.93
C ASN A 77 -10.39 -34.06 42.27
N ALA A 78 -9.16 -33.96 42.78
CA ALA A 78 -8.15 -33.03 42.26
C ALA A 78 -7.93 -33.21 40.76
N LYS A 79 -7.84 -34.46 40.29
CA LYS A 79 -7.68 -34.79 38.88
C LYS A 79 -8.81 -34.21 38.02
N SER A 80 -10.06 -34.50 38.37
CA SER A 80 -11.23 -34.11 37.57
C SER A 80 -11.33 -32.59 37.47
N TYR A 81 -11.14 -31.90 38.60
CA TYR A 81 -11.15 -30.44 38.65
C TYR A 81 -10.05 -29.82 37.78
N LEU A 82 -8.80 -30.25 37.97
CA LEU A 82 -7.65 -29.69 37.26
C LEU A 82 -7.67 -30.04 35.76
N TRP A 83 -8.20 -31.21 35.40
CA TRP A 83 -8.41 -31.58 34.00
C TRP A 83 -9.44 -30.68 33.33
N THR A 84 -10.58 -30.44 33.99
CA THR A 84 -11.59 -29.51 33.49
C THR A 84 -11.01 -28.10 33.39
N ALA A 85 -10.27 -27.64 34.39
CA ALA A 85 -9.61 -26.34 34.36
C ALA A 85 -8.65 -26.21 33.17
N TRP A 86 -7.88 -27.26 32.87
CA TRP A 86 -7.04 -27.33 31.67
C TRP A 86 -7.84 -27.31 30.36
N GLN A 87 -8.98 -28.00 30.30
CA GLN A 87 -9.87 -27.94 29.14
C GLN A 87 -10.43 -26.52 28.89
N PHE A 88 -10.58 -25.72 29.95
CA PHE A 88 -10.91 -24.30 29.90
C PHE A 88 -9.68 -23.39 29.79
N ASP A 89 -8.51 -23.93 29.43
CA ASP A 89 -7.25 -23.20 29.25
C ASP A 89 -6.76 -22.43 30.50
N LEU A 90 -7.19 -22.87 31.70
CA LEU A 90 -6.75 -22.29 32.97
C LEU A 90 -5.42 -22.89 33.41
N LEU A 91 -4.32 -22.33 32.90
CA LEU A 91 -2.95 -22.83 33.09
C LEU A 91 -2.46 -22.85 34.53
N ARG A 92 -3.08 -22.04 35.38
CA ARG A 92 -2.66 -21.83 36.77
C ARG A 92 -3.82 -22.16 37.68
N SER A 93 -4.13 -23.44 37.76
CA SER A 93 -5.12 -23.95 38.69
C SER A 93 -4.44 -24.75 39.78
N ILE A 94 -4.85 -24.46 41.01
CA ILE A 94 -4.40 -25.17 42.19
C ILE A 94 -5.65 -25.70 42.88
N PHE A 95 -5.67 -26.99 43.11
CA PHE A 95 -6.71 -27.66 43.88
C PHE A 95 -6.16 -27.94 45.28
N ILE A 96 -6.78 -27.37 46.29
CA ILE A 96 -6.36 -27.52 47.68
C ILE A 96 -7.25 -28.55 48.36
N CYS A 97 -6.66 -29.53 49.02
CA CYS A 97 -7.38 -30.50 49.83
C CYS A 97 -6.62 -30.84 51.11
N PHE A 98 -7.32 -31.49 52.04
CA PHE A 98 -6.74 -31.99 53.28
C PHE A 98 -6.58 -33.51 53.18
N ASP A 99 -5.35 -33.97 53.17
CA ASP A 99 -4.98 -35.37 53.28
C ASP A 99 -4.77 -35.72 54.76
N PRO A 100 -5.36 -36.82 55.28
CA PRO A 100 -5.27 -37.16 56.70
C PRO A 100 -3.84 -37.50 57.16
N ILE A 101 -2.94 -37.88 56.25
CA ILE A 101 -1.56 -38.26 56.54
C ILE A 101 -0.63 -37.07 56.27
N GLU A 102 -0.74 -36.44 55.10
CA GLU A 102 0.19 -35.40 54.66
C GLU A 102 -0.22 -33.99 55.13
N GLY A 103 -1.46 -33.79 55.56
CA GLY A 103 -2.03 -32.52 55.97
C GLY A 103 -2.61 -31.74 54.78
N VAL A 104 -2.44 -30.41 54.74
CA VAL A 104 -2.90 -29.62 53.59
C VAL A 104 -1.98 -29.89 52.40
N VAL A 105 -2.58 -30.31 51.29
CA VAL A 105 -1.88 -30.64 50.06
C VAL A 105 -2.41 -29.77 48.92
N LEU A 106 -1.49 -29.30 48.09
CA LEU A 106 -1.76 -28.58 46.86
C LEU A 106 -1.60 -29.53 45.68
N TYR A 107 -2.59 -29.59 44.82
CA TYR A 107 -2.50 -30.25 43.52
C TYR A 107 -2.47 -29.19 42.43
N SER A 108 -1.64 -29.43 41.42
CA SER A 108 -1.64 -28.67 40.17
C SER A 108 -1.34 -29.62 39.03
N TYR A 109 -1.17 -29.09 37.83
CA TYR A 109 -0.87 -29.91 36.67
C TYR A 109 0.15 -29.23 35.76
N ASP A 110 0.92 -30.05 35.05
CA ASP A 110 1.84 -29.60 34.00
C ASP A 110 1.58 -30.42 32.72
N PRO A 111 1.01 -29.79 31.68
CA PRO A 111 0.71 -30.47 30.43
C PRO A 111 1.81 -30.29 29.37
N TYR A 112 3.01 -29.83 29.73
CA TYR A 112 4.04 -29.39 28.78
C TYR A 112 5.44 -29.99 28.99
N THR A 113 5.96 -29.99 30.21
CA THR A 113 7.37 -30.34 30.47
C THR A 113 7.62 -31.83 30.46
N GLY A 114 6.61 -32.64 30.80
CA GLY A 114 6.80 -34.05 31.06
C GLY A 114 7.69 -34.37 32.27
N GLU A 115 8.17 -33.36 33.03
CA GLU A 115 9.01 -33.49 34.21
C GLU A 115 8.54 -32.58 35.36
N PRO A 116 8.30 -33.11 36.56
CA PRO A 116 7.91 -32.30 37.70
C PRO A 116 9.05 -31.37 38.13
N SER A 117 8.74 -30.12 38.47
CA SER A 117 9.72 -29.22 39.09
C SER A 117 10.16 -29.76 40.47
N LYS A 118 11.38 -29.41 40.92
CA LYS A 118 12.02 -29.98 42.13
C LYS A 118 11.15 -30.02 43.40
N ASP A 119 10.22 -29.09 43.55
CA ASP A 119 9.36 -28.97 44.74
C ASP A 119 8.02 -29.71 44.62
N TRP A 120 7.72 -30.28 43.45
CA TRP A 120 6.46 -30.94 43.15
C TRP A 120 6.71 -32.44 42.94
N LYS A 121 5.87 -33.26 43.56
CA LYS A 121 5.86 -34.71 43.39
C LYS A 121 4.89 -35.08 42.28
N GLU A 122 5.32 -35.87 41.30
CA GLU A 122 4.43 -36.45 40.32
C GLU A 122 3.53 -37.49 41.00
N VAL A 123 2.22 -37.29 40.92
CA VAL A 123 1.22 -38.23 41.47
C VAL A 123 0.79 -39.21 40.40
N LYS A 124 0.53 -38.69 39.21
CA LYS A 124 -0.06 -39.45 38.13
C LYS A 124 0.30 -38.84 36.78
N ARG A 125 0.74 -39.69 35.86
CA ARG A 125 0.86 -39.38 34.43
C ARG A 125 -0.41 -39.79 33.72
N ILE A 126 -0.97 -38.90 32.92
CA ILE A 126 -2.22 -39.12 32.19
C ILE A 126 -1.96 -38.81 30.72
N SER A 127 -2.56 -39.57 29.81
CA SER A 127 -2.52 -39.22 28.39
C SER A 127 -3.38 -37.97 28.15
N GLY A 128 -2.71 -36.87 27.82
CA GLY A 128 -3.28 -35.61 27.36
C GLY A 128 -3.75 -35.70 25.91
N ARG A 129 -3.77 -34.55 25.22
CA ARG A 129 -4.08 -34.47 23.78
C ARG A 129 -3.04 -35.29 23.00
N ASN A 130 -3.53 -36.12 22.08
CA ASN A 130 -2.70 -36.96 21.19
C ASN A 130 -1.62 -37.78 21.93
N GLY A 131 -1.94 -38.24 23.14
CA GLY A 131 -1.04 -39.08 23.94
C GLY A 131 0.09 -38.33 24.65
N HIS A 132 0.20 -37.00 24.51
CA HIS A 132 1.21 -36.21 25.22
C HIS A 132 0.98 -36.29 26.74
N PRO A 133 2.02 -36.50 27.57
CA PRO A 133 1.85 -36.65 29.01
C PRO A 133 1.30 -35.38 29.66
N TRP A 134 0.21 -35.54 30.39
CA TRP A 134 -0.36 -34.56 31.31
C TRP A 134 -0.03 -35.01 32.74
N LEU A 135 0.79 -34.23 33.44
CA LEU A 135 1.25 -34.58 34.77
C LEU A 135 0.36 -33.98 35.83
N LEU A 136 -0.16 -34.83 36.73
CA LEU A 136 -0.75 -34.39 37.98
C LEU A 136 0.36 -34.23 39.02
N LEU A 137 0.51 -33.01 39.51
CA LEU A 137 1.55 -32.62 40.46
C LEU A 137 0.94 -32.40 41.84
N GLN A 138 1.69 -32.77 42.87
CA GLN A 138 1.32 -32.59 44.27
C GLN A 138 2.46 -31.93 45.04
N LYS A 139 2.12 -30.98 45.91
CA LYS A 139 3.06 -30.33 46.81
C LYS A 139 2.42 -30.21 48.19
N ARG A 140 3.14 -30.62 49.23
CA ARG A 140 2.71 -30.40 50.60
C ARG A 140 2.71 -28.90 50.90
N TYR A 141 1.64 -28.39 51.49
CA TYR A 141 1.56 -26.98 51.87
C TYR A 141 2.50 -26.70 53.05
N ASP A 142 3.51 -25.87 52.82
CA ASP A 142 4.42 -25.38 53.86
C ASP A 142 4.07 -23.92 54.20
N LYS A 143 3.74 -23.67 55.46
CA LYS A 143 3.40 -22.32 55.97
C LYS A 143 4.55 -21.32 55.79
N ALA A 144 5.79 -21.78 55.67
CA ALA A 144 6.96 -20.92 55.53
C ALA A 144 7.16 -20.35 54.12
N ILE A 145 6.45 -20.86 53.10
CA ILE A 145 6.70 -20.53 51.68
C ILE A 145 5.42 -19.99 51.03
N CYS A 146 5.16 -18.69 51.22
CA CYS A 146 4.36 -17.89 50.28
C CYS A 146 5.34 -16.92 49.61
N PRO A 147 5.76 -17.22 48.37
CA PRO A 147 4.88 -17.08 47.22
C PRO A 147 4.84 -18.35 46.37
N PHE A 148 3.79 -18.49 45.55
CA PHE A 148 3.80 -19.40 44.41
C PHE A 148 4.96 -19.00 43.49
N LYS A 149 6.16 -19.53 43.75
CA LYS A 149 7.30 -19.41 42.86
C LYS A 149 6.81 -19.93 41.53
N GLU A 150 6.74 -19.02 40.55
CA GLU A 150 6.18 -19.35 39.23
C GLU A 150 6.82 -20.66 38.78
N ILE A 151 5.99 -21.67 38.49
CA ILE A 151 6.46 -22.91 37.87
C ILE A 151 7.32 -22.46 36.69
N ASN A 152 8.61 -22.80 36.76
CA ASN A 152 9.64 -22.16 35.96
C ASN A 152 9.26 -22.25 34.49
N ARG A 153 9.21 -21.08 33.83
CA ARG A 153 8.72 -20.94 32.46
C ARG A 153 9.53 -21.86 31.54
N ILE A 154 8.77 -22.74 30.92
CA ILE A 154 9.23 -23.95 30.26
C ILE A 154 10.07 -23.58 29.03
N ASN A 155 11.34 -23.97 29.02
CA ASN A 155 12.23 -23.75 27.89
C ASN A 155 12.06 -24.82 26.79
N THR A 156 11.47 -25.98 27.11
CA THR A 156 11.30 -27.15 26.24
C THR A 156 9.93 -27.81 26.45
N PHE A 157 9.21 -28.14 25.38
CA PHE A 157 7.82 -28.60 25.44
C PHE A 157 7.63 -30.09 25.16
N HIS A 158 8.72 -30.87 25.09
CA HIS A 158 8.75 -32.34 25.07
C HIS A 158 7.68 -33.00 24.17
N GLY A 159 7.47 -32.47 22.96
CA GLY A 159 6.52 -33.01 21.99
C GLY A 159 5.07 -32.54 22.17
N TYR A 160 4.80 -31.53 23.00
CA TYR A 160 3.48 -30.89 23.09
C TYR A 160 3.02 -30.47 21.70
N GLU A 161 1.79 -30.82 21.36
CA GLU A 161 1.19 -30.50 20.07
C GLU A 161 0.69 -29.06 20.04
N VAL A 162 1.26 -28.26 19.13
CA VAL A 162 0.79 -26.92 18.82
C VAL A 162 -0.07 -26.98 17.56
N ARG A 163 -1.34 -26.55 17.69
CA ARG A 163 -2.28 -26.46 16.57
C ARG A 163 -2.10 -25.14 15.84
N LEU A 164 -1.67 -25.22 14.59
CA LEU A 164 -1.53 -24.08 13.69
C LEU A 164 -2.71 -24.03 12.74
N CYS A 165 -3.21 -22.82 12.49
CA CYS A 165 -4.09 -22.56 11.36
C CYS A 165 -3.30 -21.77 10.31
N ALA A 166 -3.39 -22.17 9.05
CA ALA A 166 -2.68 -21.54 7.94
C ALA A 166 -3.62 -21.27 6.76
N ILE A 167 -3.41 -20.14 6.09
CA ILE A 167 -4.05 -19.75 4.84
C ILE A 167 -2.97 -19.49 3.80
N GLN A 168 -3.21 -19.92 2.56
CA GLN A 168 -2.30 -19.67 1.46
C GLN A 168 -2.35 -18.18 1.05
N VAL A 169 -1.29 -17.45 1.42
CA VAL A 169 -1.07 -16.05 1.06
C VAL A 169 0.37 -15.89 0.57
N PRO A 170 0.65 -16.23 -0.71
CA PRO A 170 1.98 -16.05 -1.27
C PRO A 170 2.39 -14.55 -1.28
N PRO A 171 3.68 -14.23 -1.07
CA PRO A 171 4.79 -15.15 -0.84
C PRO A 171 5.00 -15.54 0.64
N PHE A 172 4.24 -14.98 1.57
CA PHE A 172 4.39 -15.19 3.02
C PHE A 172 4.16 -16.63 3.46
N LEU A 173 3.12 -17.25 2.90
CA LEU A 173 2.78 -18.63 3.15
C LEU A 173 2.20 -19.25 1.88
N TYR A 174 2.89 -20.24 1.35
CA TYR A 174 2.37 -21.05 0.24
C TYR A 174 2.63 -22.52 0.47
N ILE A 175 1.76 -23.34 -0.11
CA ILE A 175 1.73 -24.79 0.09
C ILE A 175 2.22 -25.45 -1.19
N GLN A 176 3.27 -26.25 -1.05
CA GLN A 176 3.86 -27.04 -2.12
C GLN A 176 3.26 -28.45 -2.10
N ASN A 177 2.36 -28.74 -3.05
CA ASN A 177 1.63 -30.03 -3.09
C ASN A 177 2.53 -31.24 -3.36
N ASN A 178 3.75 -31.03 -3.85
CA ASN A 178 4.73 -32.09 -4.13
C ASN A 178 5.51 -32.55 -2.89
N LEU A 179 5.40 -31.86 -1.76
CA LEU A 179 6.08 -32.20 -0.51
C LEU A 179 5.06 -32.66 0.54
N THR A 180 5.51 -33.52 1.45
CA THR A 180 4.69 -34.03 2.56
C THR A 180 5.14 -33.45 3.91
N GLY A 181 4.27 -33.50 4.91
CA GLY A 181 4.60 -33.06 6.27
C GLY A 181 4.81 -31.55 6.38
N LEU A 182 5.80 -31.14 7.18
CA LEU A 182 6.08 -29.72 7.47
C LEU A 182 6.78 -29.00 6.31
N GLU A 183 7.50 -29.73 5.48
CA GLU A 183 8.28 -29.14 4.37
C GLU A 183 7.41 -28.59 3.24
N ARG A 184 6.13 -29.00 3.19
CA ARG A 184 5.15 -28.47 2.24
C ARG A 184 4.82 -26.99 2.47
N PHE A 185 5.05 -26.49 3.68
CA PHE A 185 4.76 -25.09 4.02
C PHE A 185 6.02 -24.25 3.84
N ARG A 186 5.95 -23.31 2.90
CA ARG A 186 7.03 -22.39 2.55
C ARG A 186 6.56 -20.94 2.66
N GLY A 187 7.53 -20.02 2.59
CA GLY A 187 7.34 -18.58 2.77
C GLY A 187 7.82 -18.09 4.13
N ASP A 188 8.02 -16.79 4.26
CA ASP A 188 8.73 -16.18 5.40
C ASP A 188 8.04 -16.50 6.73
N ASP A 189 6.72 -16.30 6.81
CA ASP A 189 5.91 -16.60 8.00
C ASP A 189 6.05 -18.06 8.43
N SER A 190 5.99 -18.96 7.45
CA SER A 190 6.07 -20.40 7.70
C SER A 190 7.41 -20.81 8.30
N ILE A 191 8.50 -20.22 7.80
CA ILE A 191 9.87 -20.51 8.22
C ILE A 191 10.08 -19.98 9.63
N ILE A 192 9.58 -18.77 9.93
CA ILE A 192 9.67 -18.16 11.27
C ILE A 192 8.99 -19.05 12.31
N VAL A 193 7.71 -19.37 12.10
CA VAL A 193 6.91 -20.15 13.06
C VAL A 193 7.50 -21.55 13.24
N GLN A 194 7.84 -22.24 12.15
CA GLN A 194 8.45 -23.58 12.23
C GLN A 194 9.80 -23.56 12.95
N THR A 195 10.64 -22.55 12.72
CA THR A 195 11.96 -22.44 13.38
C THR A 195 11.81 -22.29 14.88
N ILE A 196 10.88 -21.44 15.33
CA ILE A 196 10.60 -21.26 16.76
C ILE A 196 10.06 -22.57 17.36
N LEU A 197 9.07 -23.19 16.73
CA LEU A 197 8.43 -24.40 17.26
C LEU A 197 9.38 -25.61 17.27
N LYS A 198 10.22 -25.79 16.24
CA LYS A 198 11.29 -26.80 16.24
C LYS A 198 12.27 -26.57 17.38
N LYS A 199 12.68 -25.32 17.64
CA LYS A 199 13.56 -24.96 18.77
C LYS A 199 12.92 -25.26 20.13
N LEU A 200 11.60 -25.18 20.22
CA LEU A 200 10.83 -25.47 21.43
C LEU A 200 10.55 -26.97 21.63
N ASN A 201 10.97 -27.83 20.70
CA ASN A 201 10.72 -29.27 20.71
C ASN A 201 9.21 -29.59 20.82
N THR A 202 8.38 -28.91 20.02
CA THR A 202 6.93 -29.14 19.95
C THR A 202 6.56 -30.01 18.75
N THR A 203 5.49 -30.79 18.87
CA THR A 203 4.83 -31.42 17.72
C THR A 203 3.95 -30.37 17.04
N ILE A 204 3.96 -30.31 15.71
CA ILE A 204 3.24 -29.27 14.97
C ILE A 204 2.10 -29.93 14.19
N ASN A 205 0.86 -29.50 14.41
CA ASN A 205 -0.30 -29.92 13.64
C ASN A 205 -0.88 -28.72 12.90
N ILE A 206 -0.86 -28.75 11.56
CA ILE A 206 -1.24 -27.61 10.72
C ILE A 206 -2.54 -27.90 9.99
N THR A 207 -3.56 -27.11 10.30
CA THR A 207 -4.84 -27.10 9.59
C THR A 207 -4.83 -25.99 8.53
N VAL A 208 -5.06 -26.37 7.28
CA VAL A 208 -5.15 -25.41 6.17
C VAL A 208 -6.62 -25.03 6.00
N LYS A 209 -6.89 -23.74 5.98
CA LYS A 209 -8.25 -23.21 5.85
C LYS A 209 -8.38 -22.47 4.52
N ASN A 210 -9.48 -22.72 3.81
CA ASN A 210 -9.88 -21.95 2.61
C ASN A 210 -10.68 -20.71 3.03
N LEU A 211 -10.15 -19.96 4.00
CA LEU A 211 -10.77 -18.76 4.55
C LEU A 211 -9.89 -17.55 4.21
N MET A 212 -10.44 -16.35 4.38
CA MET A 212 -9.62 -15.14 4.39
C MET A 212 -8.92 -15.00 5.75
N LEU A 213 -7.89 -14.15 5.81
CA LEU A 213 -7.27 -13.76 7.09
C LEU A 213 -8.32 -13.27 8.10
N GLY A 214 -9.42 -12.69 7.60
CA GLY A 214 -10.57 -12.28 8.39
C GLY A 214 -10.38 -10.89 8.99
N GLY A 215 -11.12 -10.54 10.03
CA GLY A 215 -11.01 -9.22 10.66
C GLY A 215 -12.03 -9.06 11.76
N ILE A 216 -12.16 -7.83 12.25
CA ILE A 216 -13.28 -7.43 13.09
C ILE A 216 -14.32 -6.85 12.15
N ASP A 217 -15.50 -7.44 12.11
CA ASP A 217 -16.61 -6.95 11.32
C ASP A 217 -17.24 -5.69 11.96
N LYS A 218 -18.23 -5.12 11.28
CA LYS A 218 -18.98 -3.95 11.76
C LYS A 218 -19.73 -4.16 13.09
N TYR A 219 -19.94 -5.40 13.52
CA TYR A 219 -20.60 -5.78 14.76
C TYR A 219 -19.60 -6.11 15.88
N GLY A 220 -18.30 -5.98 15.62
CA GLY A 220 -17.26 -6.41 16.57
C GLY A 220 -17.01 -7.92 16.55
N GLY A 221 -17.66 -8.66 15.65
CA GLY A 221 -17.46 -10.08 15.43
C GLY A 221 -16.12 -10.36 14.78
N MET A 222 -15.41 -11.38 15.27
CA MET A 222 -14.19 -11.85 14.65
C MET A 222 -14.54 -12.82 13.54
N THR A 223 -13.90 -12.69 12.38
CA THR A 223 -14.16 -13.52 11.20
C THR A 223 -12.88 -14.19 10.70
N GLY A 224 -13.03 -15.24 9.88
CA GLY A 224 -11.93 -15.89 9.16
C GLY A 224 -10.90 -16.55 10.09
N LEU A 225 -9.61 -16.37 9.80
CA LEU A 225 -8.54 -16.95 10.62
C LEU A 225 -8.55 -16.44 12.08
N LEU A 226 -8.98 -15.19 12.29
CA LEU A 226 -9.02 -14.59 13.62
C LEU A 226 -10.01 -15.34 14.52
N GLU A 227 -11.20 -15.63 13.98
CA GLU A 227 -12.25 -16.37 14.67
C GLU A 227 -11.79 -17.77 15.12
N GLU A 228 -11.07 -18.48 14.26
CA GLU A 228 -10.54 -19.82 14.55
C GLU A 228 -9.54 -19.80 15.72
N VAL A 229 -8.72 -18.75 15.81
CA VAL A 229 -7.76 -18.57 16.90
C VAL A 229 -8.48 -18.19 18.19
N THR A 230 -9.46 -17.28 18.13
CA THR A 230 -10.19 -16.82 19.33
C THR A 230 -11.17 -17.84 19.88
N ASN A 231 -11.71 -18.71 19.02
CA ASN A 231 -12.51 -19.86 19.44
C ASN A 231 -11.65 -21.02 19.98
N GLY A 232 -10.32 -20.88 19.97
CA GLY A 232 -9.40 -21.90 20.48
C GLY A 232 -9.33 -23.16 19.61
N LEU A 233 -9.77 -23.08 18.34
CA LEU A 233 -9.63 -24.16 17.37
C LEU A 233 -8.16 -24.34 16.96
N CYS A 234 -7.43 -23.23 16.91
CA CYS A 234 -5.98 -23.19 16.75
C CYS A 234 -5.31 -22.42 17.89
N ASP A 235 -4.07 -22.75 18.19
CA ASP A 235 -3.30 -22.10 19.24
C ASP A 235 -2.61 -20.81 18.73
N ILE A 236 -2.16 -20.82 17.47
CA ILE A 236 -1.56 -19.65 16.81
C ILE A 236 -1.82 -19.69 15.30
N ALA A 237 -2.11 -18.52 14.73
CA ALA A 237 -2.18 -18.32 13.28
C ALA A 237 -0.76 -18.30 12.70
N MET A 238 -0.54 -19.10 11.66
CA MET A 238 0.76 -19.20 11.00
C MET A 238 1.04 -17.98 10.10
N ASN A 239 0.00 -17.29 9.62
CA ASN A 239 0.13 -16.07 8.85
C ASN A 239 0.35 -14.86 9.78
N SER A 240 1.32 -14.02 9.44
CA SER A 240 1.50 -12.72 10.06
C SER A 240 0.42 -11.74 9.60
N ARG A 241 0.13 -10.77 10.46
CA ARG A 241 -0.90 -9.75 10.24
C ARG A 241 -0.39 -8.40 10.70
N SER A 242 -0.93 -7.35 10.11
CA SER A 242 -0.71 -5.99 10.57
C SER A 242 -1.04 -5.84 12.06
N PHE A 243 -0.14 -5.19 12.78
CA PHE A 243 -0.29 -4.86 14.18
C PHE A 243 -1.45 -3.86 14.33
N THR A 244 -2.58 -4.37 14.78
CA THR A 244 -3.72 -3.57 15.22
C THR A 244 -3.72 -3.53 16.75
N MET A 245 -4.41 -2.60 17.41
CA MET A 245 -4.51 -2.60 18.87
C MET A 245 -5.42 -3.73 19.40
N THR A 246 -5.22 -4.95 18.92
CA THR A 246 -5.90 -6.15 19.40
C THR A 246 -5.07 -6.85 20.46
N TRP A 247 -5.78 -7.53 21.35
CA TRP A 247 -5.35 -7.95 22.67
C TRP A 247 -4.26 -9.03 22.80
N HIS A 248 -3.87 -9.78 21.75
CA HIS A 248 -2.82 -10.82 21.88
C HIS A 248 -1.92 -10.97 20.64
N LEU A 249 -1.19 -9.90 20.34
CA LEU A 249 -0.21 -9.87 19.25
C LEU A 249 1.20 -10.25 19.72
N SER A 250 1.90 -10.99 18.85
CA SER A 250 3.29 -11.37 19.11
C SER A 250 4.20 -10.15 19.15
N TYR A 251 5.47 -10.37 19.49
CA TYR A 251 6.49 -9.35 19.24
C TYR A 251 6.45 -8.90 17.77
N PRO A 252 6.42 -7.58 17.49
CA PRO A 252 6.47 -7.06 16.14
C PRO A 252 7.77 -7.51 15.46
N HIS A 253 7.67 -8.20 14.32
CA HIS A 253 8.83 -8.90 13.76
C HIS A 253 9.21 -8.48 12.34
N ASP A 254 8.35 -7.74 11.65
CA ASP A 254 8.62 -7.29 10.29
C ASP A 254 7.95 -5.95 10.00
N GLU A 255 8.63 -5.06 9.28
CA GLU A 255 8.07 -3.81 8.79
C GLU A 255 7.52 -4.00 7.37
N SER A 256 6.22 -3.83 7.21
CA SER A 256 5.51 -3.97 5.94
C SER A 256 4.80 -2.66 5.58
N GLY A 257 4.05 -2.66 4.48
CA GLY A 257 3.27 -1.52 4.06
C GLY A 257 2.17 -1.89 3.09
N LEU A 258 1.21 -0.99 2.99
CA LEU A 258 0.16 -1.00 1.99
C LEU A 258 0.69 -0.37 0.72
N CYS A 259 0.47 -1.06 -0.39
CA CYS A 259 0.64 -0.49 -1.72
C CYS A 259 -0.71 -0.45 -2.41
N VAL A 260 -0.81 0.44 -3.39
CA VAL A 260 -1.98 0.59 -4.23
C VAL A 260 -1.66 -0.02 -5.58
N MET A 261 -2.60 -0.79 -6.11
CA MET A 261 -2.57 -1.29 -7.46
C MET A 261 -3.69 -0.67 -8.27
N SER A 262 -3.38 -0.16 -9.44
CA SER A 262 -4.35 0.43 -10.37
C SER A 262 -4.09 -0.04 -11.80
N GLN A 263 -5.00 0.27 -12.72
CA GLN A 263 -4.64 0.21 -14.12
C GLN A 263 -3.50 1.19 -14.42
N THR A 264 -2.61 0.79 -15.32
CA THR A 264 -1.60 1.71 -15.83
C THR A 264 -2.32 2.84 -16.56
N LYS A 265 -1.99 4.09 -16.19
CA LYS A 265 -2.55 5.25 -16.89
C LYS A 265 -2.19 5.24 -18.37
N GLU A 266 -3.08 5.80 -19.17
CA GLU A 266 -2.83 5.99 -20.59
C GLU A 266 -1.59 6.86 -20.82
N GLU A 267 -0.92 6.61 -21.94
CA GLU A 267 0.20 7.44 -22.38
C GLU A 267 -0.34 8.85 -22.69
N VAL A 268 0.40 9.87 -22.23
CA VAL A 268 0.08 11.26 -22.55
C VAL A 268 0.16 11.43 -24.06
N SER A 269 -0.81 12.15 -24.65
CA SER A 269 -0.81 12.39 -26.09
C SER A 269 0.45 13.14 -26.54
N GLU A 270 0.99 12.78 -27.70
CA GLU A 270 2.23 13.39 -28.23
C GLU A 270 2.12 14.90 -28.37
N LEU A 271 0.92 15.40 -28.72
CA LEU A 271 0.64 16.84 -28.78
C LEU A 271 0.79 17.50 -27.40
N ARG A 272 0.28 16.88 -26.32
CA ARG A 272 0.43 17.43 -24.97
C ARG A 272 1.89 17.39 -24.52
N LYS A 273 2.64 16.34 -24.86
CA LYS A 273 4.10 16.30 -24.61
C LYS A 273 4.81 17.46 -25.31
N LEU A 274 4.47 17.74 -26.57
CA LEU A 274 5.01 18.87 -27.32
C LEU A 274 4.62 20.22 -26.69
N MET A 275 3.35 20.40 -26.32
CA MET A 275 2.90 21.65 -25.69
C MET A 275 3.62 21.90 -24.37
N ASN A 276 3.87 20.86 -23.57
CA ASN A 276 4.65 20.97 -22.34
C ASN A 276 6.11 21.37 -22.63
N LEU A 277 6.71 20.86 -23.72
CA LEU A 277 8.04 21.28 -24.16
C LEU A 277 8.05 22.75 -24.60
N LEU A 278 7.04 23.17 -25.37
CA LEU A 278 6.87 24.55 -25.84
C LEU A 278 6.57 25.54 -24.71
N ALA A 279 5.92 25.11 -23.63
CA ALA A 279 5.58 25.93 -22.48
C ALA A 279 6.74 26.17 -21.49
N THR A 280 7.95 25.69 -21.79
CA THR A 280 9.10 25.95 -20.92
C THR A 280 9.53 27.42 -20.98
N PRO A 281 9.96 28.02 -19.85
CA PRO A 281 10.49 29.39 -19.81
C PRO A 281 11.60 29.65 -20.83
N PHE A 282 12.34 28.59 -21.20
CA PHE A 282 13.34 28.61 -22.26
C PHE A 282 12.76 29.05 -23.62
N MET A 283 11.66 28.43 -24.06
CA MET A 283 11.03 28.77 -25.35
C MET A 283 10.47 30.19 -25.35
N LEU A 284 9.86 30.62 -24.24
CA LEU A 284 9.41 32.00 -24.09
C LEU A 284 10.59 33.00 -24.21
N GLY A 285 11.72 32.69 -23.56
CA GLY A 285 12.95 33.48 -23.67
C GLY A 285 13.47 33.56 -25.11
N MET A 286 13.51 32.43 -25.82
CA MET A 286 13.91 32.39 -27.23
C MET A 286 12.98 33.22 -28.12
N MET A 287 11.66 33.14 -27.91
CA MET A 287 10.69 33.96 -28.66
C MET A 287 10.90 35.46 -28.45
N ILE A 288 11.20 35.89 -27.21
CA ILE A 288 11.52 37.29 -26.92
C ILE A 288 12.80 37.71 -27.65
N ILE A 289 13.86 36.91 -27.58
CA ILE A 289 15.14 37.21 -28.25
C ILE A 289 14.95 37.30 -29.76
N TYR A 290 14.22 36.37 -30.40
CA TYR A 290 13.95 36.42 -31.83
C TYR A 290 13.08 37.62 -32.22
N THR A 291 12.12 38.01 -31.37
CA THR A 291 11.31 39.22 -31.60
C THR A 291 12.18 40.47 -31.56
N VAL A 292 13.08 40.58 -30.58
CA VAL A 292 14.05 41.69 -30.52
C VAL A 292 14.97 41.68 -31.73
N THR A 293 15.46 40.51 -32.13
CA THR A 293 16.29 40.33 -33.34
C THR A 293 15.54 40.82 -34.58
N LEU A 294 14.26 40.44 -34.74
CA LEU A 294 13.40 40.86 -35.84
C LEU A 294 13.23 42.38 -35.88
N LEU A 295 13.01 43.02 -34.72
CA LEU A 295 12.89 44.48 -34.63
C LEU A 295 14.20 45.19 -35.04
N ILE A 296 15.36 44.67 -34.60
CA ILE A 296 16.67 45.19 -34.98
C ILE A 296 16.88 45.06 -36.50
N MET A 297 16.62 43.88 -37.06
CA MET A 297 16.80 43.63 -38.50
C MET A 297 15.81 44.44 -39.35
N THR A 298 14.56 44.62 -38.90
CA THR A 298 13.53 45.40 -39.61
C THR A 298 13.96 46.86 -39.79
N LYS A 299 14.64 47.42 -38.79
CA LYS A 299 15.20 48.79 -38.85
C LYS A 299 16.31 48.94 -39.89
N LEU A 300 16.99 47.85 -40.25
CA LEU A 300 18.17 47.87 -41.12
C LEU A 300 17.84 47.48 -42.56
N ASP A 301 17.15 46.35 -42.75
CA ASP A 301 16.97 45.68 -44.04
C ASP A 301 15.51 45.75 -44.56
N GLY A 302 14.58 46.26 -43.74
CA GLY A 302 13.14 46.22 -43.99
C GLY A 302 12.48 44.95 -43.44
N PHE A 303 11.15 44.97 -43.30
CA PHE A 303 10.41 43.94 -42.56
C PHE A 303 10.48 42.54 -43.19
N PHE A 304 10.23 42.42 -44.49
CA PHE A 304 10.19 41.11 -45.17
C PHE A 304 11.55 40.42 -45.22
N GLU A 305 12.61 41.16 -45.55
CA GLU A 305 13.98 40.62 -45.58
C GLU A 305 14.45 40.24 -44.17
N ALA A 306 14.12 41.05 -43.16
CA ALA A 306 14.39 40.75 -41.76
C ALA A 306 13.67 39.47 -41.32
N PHE A 307 12.40 39.30 -41.65
CA PHE A 307 11.62 38.12 -41.30
C PHE A 307 12.23 36.85 -41.90
N LEU A 308 12.54 36.86 -43.20
CA LEU A 308 13.18 35.72 -43.88
C LEU A 308 14.57 35.41 -43.30
N ASN A 309 15.34 36.41 -42.90
CA ASN A 309 16.65 36.20 -42.29
C ASN A 309 16.55 35.65 -40.86
N VAL A 310 15.57 36.09 -40.06
CA VAL A 310 15.28 35.50 -38.75
C VAL A 310 14.79 34.07 -38.87
N GLU A 311 13.94 33.77 -39.86
CA GLU A 311 13.49 32.41 -40.14
C GLU A 311 14.67 31.50 -40.54
N ARG A 312 15.54 31.96 -41.45
CA ARG A 312 16.77 31.23 -41.81
C ARG A 312 17.66 30.99 -40.60
N LEU A 313 17.81 31.98 -39.73
CA LEU A 313 18.60 31.87 -38.50
C LEU A 313 18.01 30.82 -37.55
N LEU A 314 16.69 30.84 -37.34
CA LEU A 314 15.96 29.87 -36.53
C LEU A 314 16.11 28.45 -37.09
N LEU A 315 15.99 28.29 -38.42
CA LEU A 315 16.17 27.01 -39.11
C LEU A 315 17.66 26.62 -39.28
N CYS A 316 18.59 27.46 -38.82
CA CYS A 316 20.04 27.29 -39.00
C CYS A 316 20.47 27.13 -40.47
N VAL A 317 19.79 27.83 -41.38
CA VAL A 317 20.11 27.95 -42.80
C VAL A 317 20.96 29.19 -43.06
N ALA A 318 21.83 29.14 -44.06
CA ALA A 318 22.72 30.24 -44.43
C ALA A 318 21.94 31.52 -44.81
N ILE A 319 22.39 32.67 -44.29
CA ILE A 319 21.86 33.99 -44.65
C ILE A 319 22.39 34.38 -46.03
N LEU A 320 21.49 34.69 -46.96
CA LEU A 320 21.82 34.93 -48.37
C LEU A 320 22.69 36.18 -48.58
N ARG A 321 22.48 37.23 -47.77
CA ARG A 321 23.20 38.50 -47.85
C ARG A 321 23.75 38.86 -46.47
N PRO A 322 25.03 38.57 -46.19
CA PRO A 322 25.61 38.93 -44.91
C PRO A 322 25.69 40.45 -44.77
N PRO A 323 25.47 41.01 -43.58
CA PRO A 323 25.52 42.45 -43.40
C PRO A 323 26.90 43.01 -43.64
N LYS A 324 26.97 44.29 -44.04
CA LYS A 324 28.26 44.96 -44.30
C LYS A 324 28.94 45.44 -43.00
N ILE A 325 28.17 45.69 -41.95
CA ILE A 325 28.66 46.26 -40.68
C ILE A 325 29.20 45.16 -39.76
N ASN A 326 30.43 45.33 -39.25
CA ASN A 326 31.10 44.32 -38.42
C ASN A 326 30.36 44.00 -37.12
N SER A 327 29.81 45.01 -36.42
CA SER A 327 29.05 44.78 -35.18
C SER A 327 27.80 43.91 -35.41
N TYR A 328 27.09 44.14 -36.52
CA TYR A 328 25.93 43.35 -36.90
C TYR A 328 26.31 41.92 -37.30
N ARG A 329 27.47 41.71 -37.96
CA ARG A 329 28.02 40.36 -38.22
C ARG A 329 28.27 39.58 -36.92
N ILE A 330 28.88 40.21 -35.93
CA ILE A 330 29.16 39.58 -34.63
C ILE A 330 27.85 39.22 -33.94
N TYR A 331 26.87 40.13 -33.92
CA TYR A 331 25.55 39.87 -33.36
C TYR A 331 24.84 38.69 -34.04
N ILE A 332 24.82 38.66 -35.37
CA ILE A 332 24.26 37.52 -36.13
C ILE A 332 25.00 36.22 -35.81
N CYS A 333 26.33 36.23 -35.70
CA CYS A 333 27.09 35.04 -35.33
C CYS A 333 26.69 34.51 -33.95
N MET A 334 26.55 35.41 -32.96
CA MET A 334 26.10 35.03 -31.62
C MET A 334 24.66 34.47 -31.65
N MET A 335 23.77 35.11 -32.39
CA MET A 335 22.40 34.65 -32.59
C MET A 335 22.32 33.31 -33.32
N PHE A 336 23.25 33.05 -34.26
CA PHE A 336 23.37 31.77 -34.95
C PHE A 336 23.84 30.67 -34.00
N ILE A 337 24.87 30.92 -33.20
CA ILE A 337 25.35 29.98 -32.17
C ILE A 337 24.24 29.67 -31.15
N LEU A 338 23.48 30.69 -30.74
CA LEU A 338 22.32 30.52 -29.86
C LEU A 338 21.25 29.63 -30.52
N SER A 339 20.91 29.90 -31.78
CA SER A 339 19.93 29.12 -32.54
C SER A 339 20.37 27.67 -32.73
N LEU A 340 21.66 27.44 -33.03
CA LEU A 340 22.24 26.11 -33.15
C LEU A 340 22.14 25.34 -31.83
N SER A 341 22.48 26.01 -30.72
CA SER A 341 22.40 25.42 -29.37
C SER A 341 20.96 25.11 -28.98
N ALA A 342 20.03 26.04 -29.25
CA ALA A 342 18.61 25.86 -28.98
C ALA A 342 18.03 24.71 -29.80
N ASN A 343 18.37 24.59 -31.09
CA ASN A 343 17.95 23.49 -31.94
C ASN A 343 18.51 22.16 -31.46
N ALA A 344 19.78 22.09 -31.04
CA ALA A 344 20.37 20.87 -30.50
C ALA A 344 19.66 20.41 -29.21
N VAL A 345 19.35 21.33 -28.30
CA VAL A 345 18.61 21.04 -27.06
C VAL A 345 17.18 20.61 -27.37
N PHE A 346 16.48 21.33 -28.24
CA PHE A 346 15.12 21.01 -28.67
C PHE A 346 15.05 19.62 -29.30
N GLN A 347 15.94 19.33 -30.26
CA GLN A 347 16.03 18.00 -30.90
C GLN A 347 16.31 16.90 -29.87
N SER A 348 17.24 17.12 -28.94
CA SER A 348 17.58 16.14 -27.90
C SER A 348 16.38 15.82 -26.99
N HIS A 349 15.66 16.85 -26.53
CA HIS A 349 14.43 16.67 -25.76
C HIS A 349 13.33 16.00 -26.57
N TRP A 350 13.17 16.37 -27.84
CA TRP A 350 12.19 15.76 -28.73
C TRP A 350 12.45 14.26 -28.93
N TYR A 351 13.71 13.88 -29.21
CA TYR A 351 14.10 12.47 -29.27
C TYR A 351 13.83 11.73 -27.96
N SER A 352 14.14 12.33 -26.81
CA SER A 352 13.84 11.73 -25.51
C SER A 352 12.34 11.52 -25.28
N LEU A 353 11.50 12.48 -25.69
CA LEU A 353 10.03 12.41 -25.54
C LEU A 353 9.39 11.35 -26.45
N LEU A 354 9.94 11.16 -27.65
CA LEU A 354 9.48 10.16 -28.60
C LEU A 354 9.96 8.74 -28.25
N THR A 355 11.09 8.61 -27.58
CA THR A 355 11.66 7.31 -27.21
C THR A 355 11.17 6.81 -25.85
N VAL A 356 10.91 7.71 -24.90
CA VAL A 356 10.43 7.36 -23.56
C VAL A 356 8.95 7.69 -23.42
N PRO A 357 8.06 6.70 -23.27
CA PRO A 357 6.64 6.97 -23.05
C PRO A 357 6.45 7.72 -21.73
N GLN A 358 5.68 8.80 -21.78
CA GLN A 358 5.26 9.53 -20.59
C GLN A 358 3.81 9.14 -20.29
N PHE A 359 3.56 8.63 -19.09
CA PHE A 359 2.24 8.29 -18.61
C PHE A 359 1.71 9.40 -17.69
N TYR A 360 0.38 9.50 -17.53
CA TYR A 360 -0.17 10.36 -16.48
C TYR A 360 0.33 9.92 -15.10
N SER A 361 0.33 10.85 -14.14
CA SER A 361 0.68 10.54 -12.75
C SER A 361 -0.19 9.39 -12.25
N ASN A 362 0.48 8.36 -11.75
CA ASN A 362 -0.18 7.26 -11.07
C ASN A 362 -0.34 7.58 -9.59
N ILE A 363 -1.05 6.72 -8.87
CA ILE A 363 -1.22 6.83 -7.41
C ILE A 363 0.01 6.22 -6.75
N ASP A 364 0.94 7.07 -6.31
CA ASP A 364 2.18 6.64 -5.67
C ASP A 364 2.18 6.89 -4.16
N THR A 365 1.44 7.90 -3.71
CA THR A 365 1.38 8.33 -2.31
C THR A 365 -0.03 8.23 -1.73
N TYR A 366 -0.13 8.39 -0.41
CA TYR A 366 -1.43 8.50 0.27
C TYR A 366 -2.23 9.70 -0.20
N ASP A 367 -1.57 10.84 -0.43
CA ASP A 367 -2.23 12.06 -0.90
C ASP A 367 -2.76 11.88 -2.32
N ASP A 368 -2.01 11.22 -3.21
CA ASP A 368 -2.51 10.88 -4.55
C ASP A 368 -3.77 10.01 -4.48
N LEU A 369 -3.80 9.03 -3.56
CA LEU A 369 -4.96 8.16 -3.34
C LEU A 369 -6.16 8.96 -2.82
N LYS A 370 -5.92 9.93 -1.93
CA LYS A 370 -6.93 10.86 -1.42
C LYS A 370 -7.51 11.71 -2.55
N ASP A 371 -6.65 12.30 -3.37
CA ASP A 371 -7.02 13.24 -4.44
C ASP A 371 -7.67 12.55 -5.65
N SER A 372 -7.34 11.28 -5.90
CA SER A 372 -7.87 10.51 -7.05
C SER A 372 -9.39 10.31 -7.03
N LYS A 373 -10.01 10.30 -5.84
CA LYS A 373 -11.43 9.94 -5.62
C LYS A 373 -11.84 8.56 -6.16
N TYR A 374 -10.89 7.62 -6.31
CA TYR A 374 -11.18 6.27 -6.79
C TYR A 374 -11.85 5.39 -5.75
N ASP A 375 -12.63 4.41 -6.22
CA ASP A 375 -13.18 3.37 -5.37
C ASP A 375 -12.06 2.42 -4.97
N ILE A 376 -11.97 2.14 -3.66
CA ILE A 376 -10.89 1.38 -3.07
C ILE A 376 -11.41 -0.02 -2.77
N TYR A 377 -10.81 -1.04 -3.33
CA TYR A 377 -11.14 -2.42 -3.05
C TYR A 377 -10.04 -3.07 -2.23
N GLY A 378 -10.41 -4.01 -1.36
CA GLY A 378 -9.44 -4.80 -0.60
C GLY A 378 -10.11 -5.76 0.36
N THR A 379 -9.31 -6.55 1.06
CA THR A 379 -9.84 -7.45 2.10
C THR A 379 -10.18 -6.67 3.36
N ILE A 380 -11.15 -7.14 4.14
CA ILE A 380 -11.57 -6.53 5.42
C ILE A 380 -10.40 -6.25 6.39
N SER A 381 -9.34 -7.06 6.34
CA SER A 381 -8.13 -6.87 7.16
C SER A 381 -7.44 -5.52 6.97
N PHE A 382 -7.61 -4.89 5.79
CA PHE A 382 -6.95 -3.62 5.46
C PHE A 382 -7.85 -2.40 5.66
N LYS A 383 -9.17 -2.60 5.85
CA LYS A 383 -10.14 -1.50 5.95
C LYS A 383 -9.75 -0.46 7.01
N GLY A 384 -9.48 -0.92 8.23
CA GLY A 384 -9.03 -0.05 9.33
C GLY A 384 -7.63 0.55 9.16
N LEU A 385 -6.85 0.06 8.19
CA LEU A 385 -5.51 0.58 7.89
C LEU A 385 -5.53 1.62 6.77
N VAL A 386 -6.59 1.72 5.96
CA VAL A 386 -6.63 2.73 4.90
C VAL A 386 -6.82 4.13 5.49
N GLY A 387 -7.47 4.25 6.65
CA GLY A 387 -7.72 5.52 7.34
C GLY A 387 -9.15 6.01 7.16
N GLU A 388 -9.65 6.76 8.15
CA GLU A 388 -11.06 7.16 8.26
C GLU A 388 -11.56 7.95 7.05
N GLU A 389 -10.71 8.83 6.49
CA GLU A 389 -11.06 9.65 5.32
C GLU A 389 -11.34 8.83 4.05
N LEU A 390 -10.74 7.63 3.97
CA LEU A 390 -10.80 6.75 2.80
C LEU A 390 -11.76 5.57 3.01
N GLU A 391 -12.20 5.32 4.25
CA GLU A 391 -13.04 4.19 4.60
C GLU A 391 -14.41 4.22 3.89
N SER A 392 -14.96 5.41 3.64
CA SER A 392 -16.22 5.59 2.91
C SER A 392 -16.17 5.09 1.46
N ARG A 393 -14.96 5.01 0.87
CA ARG A 393 -14.70 4.52 -0.49
C ARG A 393 -14.19 3.06 -0.49
N PHE A 394 -14.09 2.42 0.68
CA PHE A 394 -13.53 1.08 0.80
C PHE A 394 -14.61 0.00 0.64
N HIS A 395 -14.44 -0.84 -0.37
CA HIS A 395 -15.29 -1.97 -0.69
C HIS A 395 -14.57 -3.28 -0.37
N GLU A 396 -15.15 -4.05 0.54
CA GLU A 396 -14.64 -5.35 0.94
C GLU A 396 -14.85 -6.38 -0.16
N THR A 397 -13.78 -7.06 -0.57
CA THR A 397 -13.85 -8.09 -1.61
C THR A 397 -12.80 -9.17 -1.40
N SER A 398 -12.92 -10.28 -2.14
CA SER A 398 -11.90 -11.33 -2.16
C SER A 398 -10.69 -10.91 -2.98
N TYR A 399 -9.56 -11.58 -2.74
CA TYR A 399 -8.33 -11.33 -3.50
C TYR A 399 -8.49 -11.55 -5.00
N PHE A 400 -9.28 -12.55 -5.41
CA PHE A 400 -9.42 -12.90 -6.83
C PHE A 400 -10.33 -11.90 -7.54
N ASP A 401 -11.47 -11.58 -6.93
CA ASP A 401 -12.44 -10.64 -7.49
C ASP A 401 -11.83 -9.24 -7.63
N CYS A 402 -10.99 -8.83 -6.67
CA CYS A 402 -10.36 -7.52 -6.70
C CYS A 402 -9.45 -7.31 -7.91
N LEU A 403 -8.66 -8.33 -8.27
CA LEU A 403 -7.79 -8.27 -9.43
C LEU A 403 -8.61 -8.11 -10.73
N GLU A 404 -9.72 -8.83 -10.84
CA GLU A 404 -10.62 -8.73 -11.99
C GLU A 404 -11.31 -7.36 -12.08
N ILE A 405 -11.77 -6.82 -10.94
CA ILE A 405 -12.36 -5.48 -10.86
C ILE A 405 -11.37 -4.41 -11.34
N VAL A 406 -10.13 -4.43 -10.84
CA VAL A 406 -9.12 -3.45 -11.26
C VAL A 406 -8.76 -3.62 -12.73
N LYS A 407 -8.73 -4.85 -13.27
CA LYS A 407 -8.51 -5.09 -14.70
C LYS A 407 -9.63 -4.54 -15.59
N ASN A 408 -10.86 -4.53 -15.09
CA ASN A 408 -12.02 -4.10 -15.87
C ASN A 408 -12.38 -2.62 -15.71
N THR A 409 -11.88 -1.96 -14.65
CA THR A 409 -12.34 -0.62 -14.28
C THR A 409 -11.17 0.35 -14.04
N SER A 410 -11.11 1.45 -14.79
CA SER A 410 -10.01 2.43 -14.73
C SER A 410 -10.00 3.34 -13.49
N ASN A 411 -11.14 3.47 -12.81
CA ASN A 411 -11.35 4.37 -11.67
C ASN A 411 -11.41 3.61 -10.33
N THR A 412 -10.84 2.41 -10.31
CA THR A 412 -10.80 1.57 -9.12
C THR A 412 -9.35 1.26 -8.78
N VAL A 413 -9.10 1.06 -7.49
CA VAL A 413 -7.79 0.63 -7.01
C VAL A 413 -7.94 -0.55 -6.08
N TRP A 414 -6.91 -1.39 -6.03
CA TRP A 414 -6.79 -2.45 -5.04
C TRP A 414 -5.71 -2.09 -4.02
N ILE A 415 -6.06 -2.14 -2.74
CA ILE A 415 -5.13 -2.03 -1.62
C ILE A 415 -4.85 -3.39 -1.01
N SER A 416 -3.56 -3.70 -0.89
CA SER A 416 -3.07 -4.85 -0.14
C SER A 416 -1.64 -4.61 0.31
N GLU A 417 -1.09 -5.62 0.97
CA GLU A 417 0.30 -5.65 1.38
C GLU A 417 1.21 -5.66 0.14
N CYS A 418 2.26 -4.82 0.14
CA CYS A 418 3.07 -4.55 -1.04
C CYS A 418 3.69 -5.81 -1.66
N LEU A 419 4.24 -6.71 -0.84
CA LEU A 419 4.91 -7.91 -1.32
C LEU A 419 3.92 -8.89 -1.97
N ASN A 420 2.70 -8.99 -1.42
CA ASN A 420 1.61 -9.77 -1.99
C ASN A 420 1.19 -9.23 -3.37
N ILE A 421 1.03 -7.90 -3.51
CA ILE A 421 0.74 -7.26 -4.80
C ILE A 421 1.86 -7.55 -5.81
N HIS A 422 3.11 -7.32 -5.41
CA HIS A 422 4.27 -7.58 -6.26
C HIS A 422 4.32 -9.03 -6.74
N PHE A 423 4.11 -10.00 -5.85
CA PHE A 423 4.10 -11.41 -6.19
C PHE A 423 3.04 -11.76 -7.24
N ARG A 424 1.82 -11.25 -7.08
CA ARG A 424 0.71 -11.55 -7.99
C ARG A 424 0.86 -10.88 -9.35
N LEU A 425 1.50 -9.72 -9.40
CA LEU A 425 1.71 -8.97 -10.63
C LEU A 425 2.90 -9.43 -11.45
N ILE A 426 3.66 -10.44 -11.00
CA ILE A 426 4.74 -11.03 -11.81
C ILE A 426 4.21 -11.42 -13.21
N ASN A 427 2.97 -11.89 -13.32
CA ASN A 427 2.41 -12.32 -14.61
C ASN A 427 1.61 -11.22 -15.35
N GLU A 428 1.29 -10.10 -14.71
CA GLU A 428 0.40 -9.08 -15.28
C GLU A 428 1.19 -7.88 -15.85
N THR A 429 0.92 -7.45 -17.08
CA THR A 429 1.70 -6.40 -17.77
C THR A 429 1.06 -5.01 -17.72
N ASN A 430 -0.26 -4.93 -17.50
CA ASN A 430 -1.03 -3.70 -17.70
C ASN A 430 -1.41 -2.99 -16.40
N LEU A 431 -0.90 -3.47 -15.27
CA LEU A 431 -1.24 -2.97 -13.94
C LEU A 431 -0.04 -2.23 -13.35
N TYR A 432 -0.34 -1.12 -12.70
CA TYR A 432 0.62 -0.28 -12.01
C TYR A 432 0.57 -0.52 -10.51
N ILE A 433 1.73 -0.50 -9.87
CA ILE A 433 1.89 -0.57 -8.41
C ILE A 433 2.49 0.74 -7.95
N SER A 434 1.94 1.30 -6.88
CA SER A 434 2.50 2.47 -6.21
C SER A 434 3.99 2.25 -5.88
N LYS A 435 4.84 3.20 -6.27
CA LYS A 435 6.29 3.12 -5.99
C LYS A 435 6.59 3.21 -4.51
N ASN A 436 5.81 4.02 -3.80
CA ASN A 436 5.93 4.18 -2.37
C ASN A 436 4.85 3.37 -1.67
N LYS A 437 5.13 3.01 -0.42
CA LYS A 437 4.12 2.47 0.48
C LYS A 437 3.18 3.63 0.82
N VAL A 438 1.89 3.43 0.59
CA VAL A 438 0.86 4.39 0.95
C VAL A 438 0.73 4.51 2.47
N ARG A 439 0.94 3.39 3.18
CA ARG A 439 1.00 3.38 4.64
C ARG A 439 1.92 2.27 5.12
N GLU A 440 2.75 2.55 6.11
CA GLU A 440 3.58 1.54 6.75
C GLU A 440 2.88 0.95 7.97
N PHE A 441 3.12 -0.32 8.22
CA PHE A 441 2.66 -1.01 9.42
C PHE A 441 3.63 -2.12 9.79
N VAL A 442 3.52 -2.61 11.02
CA VAL A 442 4.37 -3.67 11.53
C VAL A 442 3.58 -4.98 11.55
N SER A 443 4.21 -6.09 11.22
CA SER A 443 3.58 -7.41 11.21
C SER A 443 3.81 -8.16 12.52
N SER A 444 2.80 -8.91 12.94
CA SER A 444 2.77 -9.71 14.16
C SER A 444 1.96 -10.99 13.94
N PHE A 445 2.25 -12.03 14.71
CA PHE A 445 1.45 -13.25 14.74
C PHE A 445 0.34 -13.13 15.78
N ILE A 446 -0.77 -13.78 15.52
CA ILE A 446 -1.91 -13.83 16.44
C ILE A 446 -1.96 -15.20 17.09
N ALA A 447 -1.91 -15.21 18.41
CA ALA A 447 -2.14 -16.41 19.20
C ALA A 447 -3.47 -16.30 19.96
N ARG A 448 -4.00 -17.45 20.37
CA ARG A 448 -5.19 -17.48 21.22
C ARG A 448 -4.88 -16.87 22.58
N GLU A 449 -5.91 -16.35 23.23
CA GLU A 449 -5.81 -15.87 24.60
C GLU A 449 -5.26 -16.94 25.53
N ASN A 450 -4.51 -16.48 26.54
CA ASN A 450 -3.95 -17.32 27.59
C ASN A 450 -3.11 -18.49 27.05
N TRP A 451 -2.54 -18.38 25.84
CA TRP A 451 -1.66 -19.42 25.33
C TRP A 451 -0.35 -19.44 26.15
N PRO A 452 -0.04 -20.52 26.89
CA PRO A 452 1.08 -20.58 27.84
C PRO A 452 2.44 -20.34 27.19
N ILE A 453 2.56 -20.85 25.97
CA ILE A 453 3.80 -20.87 25.20
C ILE A 453 4.10 -19.47 24.66
N PHE A 454 3.10 -18.59 24.60
CA PHE A 454 3.19 -17.31 23.91
C PHE A 454 4.35 -16.43 24.35
N ARG A 455 4.64 -16.36 25.67
CA ARG A 455 5.79 -15.58 26.15
C ARG A 455 7.12 -16.18 25.68
N THR A 456 7.25 -17.50 25.73
CA THR A 456 8.47 -18.18 25.27
C THR A 456 8.60 -18.09 23.74
N PHE A 457 7.49 -18.17 23.02
CA PHE A 457 7.41 -17.93 21.58
C PHE A 457 7.89 -16.50 21.25
N ASN A 458 7.31 -15.47 21.87
CA ASN A 458 7.68 -14.07 21.66
C ASN A 458 9.15 -13.79 21.98
N ARG A 459 9.70 -14.36 23.05
CA ARG A 459 11.12 -14.23 23.38
C ARG A 459 12.03 -14.84 22.30
N ASN A 460 11.62 -15.97 21.71
CA ASN A 460 12.38 -16.56 20.61
C ASN A 460 12.18 -15.78 19.30
N LEU A 461 10.99 -15.27 19.03
CA LEU A 461 10.71 -14.40 17.89
C LEU A 461 11.56 -13.14 17.96
N GLN A 462 11.61 -12.47 19.12
CA GLN A 462 12.46 -11.32 19.37
C GLN A 462 13.93 -11.64 19.10
N ARG A 463 14.44 -12.79 19.58
CA ARG A 463 15.82 -13.23 19.27
C ARG A 463 16.06 -13.43 17.78
N LEU A 464 15.07 -13.95 17.03
CA LEU A 464 15.18 -14.08 15.57
C LEU A 464 15.25 -12.71 14.89
N VAL A 465 14.46 -11.74 15.34
CA VAL A 465 14.52 -10.34 14.88
C VAL A 465 15.89 -9.73 15.18
N GLU A 466 16.33 -9.79 16.44
CA GLU A 466 17.61 -9.23 16.91
C GLU A 466 18.82 -9.86 16.22
N SER A 467 18.74 -11.14 15.85
CA SER A 467 19.79 -11.83 15.08
C SER A 467 19.80 -11.49 13.59
N GLY A 468 18.79 -10.77 13.09
CA GLY A 468 18.66 -10.44 11.66
C GLY A 468 18.19 -11.59 10.77
N LEU A 469 17.82 -12.75 11.32
CA LEU A 469 17.38 -13.92 10.54
C LEU A 469 16.09 -13.64 9.76
N ILE A 470 15.14 -12.92 10.35
CA ILE A 470 13.87 -12.55 9.68
C ILE A 470 14.14 -11.60 8.51
N ALA A 471 14.96 -10.58 8.73
CA ALA A 471 15.37 -9.65 7.68
C ALA A 471 16.11 -10.37 6.54
N MET A 472 16.95 -11.36 6.87
CA MET A 472 17.63 -12.20 5.88
C MET A 472 16.65 -13.00 5.01
N TRP A 473 15.67 -13.69 5.61
CA TRP A 473 14.66 -14.45 4.86
C TRP A 473 13.83 -13.55 3.96
N LYS A 474 13.34 -12.42 4.48
CA LYS A 474 12.59 -11.44 3.71
C LYS A 474 13.41 -10.86 2.55
N LYS A 475 14.69 -10.53 2.79
CA LYS A 475 15.59 -10.04 1.73
C LYS A 475 15.75 -11.06 0.61
N HIS A 476 15.82 -12.35 0.95
CA HIS A 476 15.89 -13.43 -0.05
C HIS A 476 14.60 -13.49 -0.90
N THR A 477 13.44 -13.43 -0.25
CA THR A 477 12.13 -13.38 -0.92
C THR A 477 12.02 -12.16 -1.83
N ILE A 478 12.36 -10.97 -1.36
CA ILE A 478 12.36 -9.74 -2.17
C ILE A 478 13.32 -9.84 -3.36
N ALA A 479 14.54 -10.34 -3.16
CA ALA A 479 15.52 -10.49 -4.23
C ALA A 479 15.02 -11.43 -5.34
N TYR A 480 14.34 -12.51 -4.97
CA TYR A 480 13.69 -13.41 -5.92
C TYR A 480 12.62 -12.70 -6.76
N LEU A 481 11.74 -11.91 -6.11
CA LEU A 481 10.71 -11.15 -6.82
C LEU A 481 11.30 -10.07 -7.72
N GLN A 482 12.28 -9.31 -7.21
CA GLN A 482 12.97 -8.27 -7.97
C GLN A 482 13.65 -8.84 -9.20
N ARG A 483 14.32 -9.99 -9.09
CA ARG A 483 14.94 -10.66 -10.25
C ARG A 483 13.91 -11.02 -11.31
N ASN A 484 12.78 -11.61 -10.91
CA ASN A 484 11.71 -11.96 -11.85
C ASN A 484 11.09 -10.72 -12.51
N MET A 485 10.90 -9.65 -11.74
CA MET A 485 10.43 -8.37 -12.28
C MET A 485 11.43 -7.75 -13.25
N GLN A 486 12.72 -7.72 -12.92
CA GLN A 486 13.76 -7.20 -13.80
C GLN A 486 13.84 -7.98 -15.10
N LEU A 487 13.80 -9.31 -15.05
CA LEU A 487 13.76 -10.14 -16.26
C LEU A 487 12.55 -9.82 -17.14
N LYS A 488 11.38 -9.60 -16.53
CA LYS A 488 10.18 -9.19 -17.25
C LYS A 488 10.31 -7.79 -17.84
N ILE A 489 10.83 -6.84 -17.06
CA ILE A 489 11.08 -5.47 -17.52
C ILE A 489 12.03 -5.53 -18.71
N MET A 490 13.17 -6.22 -18.62
CA MET A 490 14.11 -6.38 -19.75
C MET A 490 13.45 -7.01 -20.98
N ASN A 491 12.55 -7.99 -20.79
CA ASN A 491 11.80 -8.60 -21.88
C ASN A 491 10.73 -7.66 -22.47
N ALA A 492 10.14 -6.79 -21.66
CA ALA A 492 9.08 -5.85 -22.05
C ALA A 492 9.63 -4.51 -22.58
N THR A 493 10.77 -4.05 -22.08
CA THR A 493 11.44 -2.80 -22.44
C THR A 493 12.38 -2.98 -23.63
N GLY A 494 12.09 -3.93 -24.53
CA GLY A 494 12.64 -3.84 -25.87
C GLY A 494 12.39 -2.42 -26.38
N TYR A 495 13.46 -1.71 -26.77
CA TYR A 495 13.37 -0.34 -27.24
C TYR A 495 12.18 -0.23 -28.19
N LYS A 496 11.17 0.60 -27.85
CA LYS A 496 10.03 0.83 -28.74
C LYS A 496 10.63 1.36 -30.03
N VAL A 497 10.64 0.52 -31.07
CA VAL A 497 11.08 0.93 -32.40
C VAL A 497 10.20 2.10 -32.80
N LEU A 498 10.82 3.23 -33.15
CA LEU A 498 10.10 4.44 -33.55
C LEU A 498 9.22 4.10 -34.76
N LYS A 499 7.91 3.97 -34.54
CA LYS A 499 6.93 3.72 -35.60
C LYS A 499 6.60 5.02 -36.32
N PHE A 500 6.27 4.94 -37.61
CA PHE A 500 5.80 6.09 -38.41
C PHE A 500 4.68 6.86 -37.73
N LYS A 501 3.80 6.18 -36.97
CA LYS A 501 2.71 6.81 -36.20
C LYS A 501 3.17 7.93 -35.25
N HIS A 502 4.38 7.84 -34.70
CA HIS A 502 4.92 8.88 -33.82
C HIS A 502 5.38 10.13 -34.59
N LEU A 503 5.60 10.01 -35.92
CA LEU A 503 5.99 11.10 -36.82
C LEU A 503 4.80 11.70 -37.58
N ASP A 504 3.60 11.10 -37.53
CA ASP A 504 2.39 11.59 -38.20
C ASP A 504 2.12 13.06 -37.90
N PHE A 505 2.38 13.47 -36.65
CA PHE A 505 2.23 14.87 -36.22
C PHE A 505 3.08 15.85 -37.06
N SER A 506 4.33 15.50 -37.36
CA SER A 506 5.21 16.33 -38.20
C SER A 506 4.68 16.41 -39.64
N PHE A 507 4.12 15.32 -40.16
CA PHE A 507 3.47 15.32 -41.48
C PHE A 507 2.20 16.17 -41.49
N TYR A 508 1.40 16.17 -40.42
CA TYR A 508 0.23 17.05 -40.31
C TYR A 508 0.62 18.53 -40.31
N ILE A 509 1.64 18.94 -39.55
CA ILE A 509 2.14 20.32 -39.59
C ILE A 509 2.59 20.70 -41.00
N LEU A 510 3.38 19.84 -41.65
CA LEU A 510 3.87 20.10 -43.00
C LEU A 510 2.72 20.22 -44.01
N ALA A 511 1.73 19.34 -43.93
CA ALA A 511 0.55 19.37 -44.80
C ALA A 511 -0.27 20.65 -44.59
N ILE A 512 -0.49 21.07 -43.34
CA ILE A 512 -1.18 22.32 -43.00
C ILE A 512 -0.39 23.53 -43.54
N GLY A 513 0.92 23.56 -43.30
CA GLY A 513 1.79 24.65 -43.77
C GLY A 513 1.78 24.78 -45.30
N ASN A 514 1.91 23.68 -46.02
CA ASN A 514 1.83 23.66 -47.48
C ASN A 514 0.44 24.06 -48.00
N ALA A 515 -0.63 23.60 -47.35
CA ALA A 515 -1.98 24.01 -47.71
C ALA A 515 -2.18 25.53 -47.53
N CYS A 516 -1.70 26.10 -46.42
CA CYS A 516 -1.72 27.55 -46.21
C CYS A 516 -0.91 28.30 -47.27
N ALA A 517 0.29 27.82 -47.61
CA ALA A 517 1.12 28.42 -48.66
C ALA A 517 0.44 28.40 -50.03
N ILE A 518 -0.20 27.29 -50.40
CA ILE A 518 -0.97 27.17 -51.64
C ILE A 518 -2.14 28.17 -51.66
N ILE A 519 -2.86 28.31 -50.55
CA ILE A 519 -3.98 29.26 -50.44
C ILE A 519 -3.47 30.70 -50.63
N VAL A 520 -2.39 31.08 -49.95
CA VAL A 520 -1.78 32.42 -50.09
C VAL A 520 -1.33 32.66 -51.53
N PHE A 521 -0.68 31.69 -52.16
CA PHE A 521 -0.27 31.78 -53.56
C PHE A 521 -1.46 32.01 -54.50
N PHE A 522 -2.57 31.29 -54.30
CA PHE A 522 -3.79 31.53 -55.08
C PHE A 522 -4.39 32.91 -54.81
N MET A 523 -4.39 33.39 -53.57
CA MET A 523 -4.84 34.75 -53.26
C MET A 523 -3.98 35.81 -53.95
N GLU A 524 -2.65 35.66 -53.92
CA GLU A 524 -1.72 36.55 -54.62
C GLU A 524 -1.95 36.53 -56.14
N LEU A 525 -2.17 35.35 -56.71
CA LEU A 525 -2.46 35.21 -58.13
C LEU A 525 -3.78 35.90 -58.50
N MET A 526 -4.85 35.71 -57.71
CA MET A 526 -6.11 36.43 -57.93
C MET A 526 -5.96 37.94 -57.79
N MET A 527 -5.22 38.41 -56.78
CA MET A 527 -4.97 39.83 -56.55
C MET A 527 -4.08 40.48 -57.62
N ASN A 528 -3.12 39.77 -58.20
CA ASN A 528 -2.23 40.32 -59.24
C ASN A 528 -2.82 40.21 -60.65
N VAL A 529 -3.66 39.21 -60.90
CA VAL A 529 -4.26 38.97 -62.22
C VAL A 529 -5.52 39.82 -62.43
N MET A 530 -6.38 39.99 -61.42
CA MET A 530 -7.63 40.77 -61.55
C MET A 530 -7.44 42.26 -61.92
N PRO A 531 -6.45 43.00 -61.38
CA PRO A 531 -6.22 44.39 -61.77
C PRO A 531 -5.77 44.52 -63.23
N ASN A 532 -5.00 43.55 -63.72
CA ASN A 532 -4.54 43.56 -65.11
C ASN A 532 -5.68 43.31 -66.09
N TYR A 533 -6.65 42.45 -65.75
CA TYR A 533 -7.86 42.29 -66.57
C TYR A 533 -8.75 43.55 -66.55
N ALA A 534 -8.93 44.18 -65.39
CA ALA A 534 -9.72 45.42 -65.30
C ALA A 534 -9.06 46.60 -66.06
N ILE A 535 -7.73 46.68 -66.07
CA ILE A 535 -6.98 47.68 -66.84
C ILE A 535 -7.01 47.35 -68.34
N GLN A 536 -6.88 46.08 -68.72
CA GLN A 536 -6.92 45.65 -70.11
C GLN A 536 -8.32 45.83 -70.72
N GLU A 537 -9.39 45.60 -69.97
CA GLU A 537 -10.76 45.87 -70.41
C GLU A 537 -11.02 47.38 -70.55
N ARG A 538 -10.48 48.22 -69.65
CA ARG A 538 -10.51 49.69 -69.81
C ARG A 538 -9.70 50.16 -71.01
N LEU A 539 -8.52 49.59 -71.27
CA LEU A 539 -7.71 49.92 -72.45
C LEU A 539 -8.40 49.49 -73.75
N HIS A 540 -9.04 48.32 -73.77
CA HIS A 540 -9.81 47.86 -74.92
C HIS A 540 -11.03 48.75 -75.20
N PHE A 541 -11.70 49.23 -74.14
CA PHE A 541 -12.80 50.19 -74.26
C PHE A 541 -12.33 51.56 -74.79
N VAL A 542 -11.16 52.04 -74.34
CA VAL A 542 -10.56 53.29 -74.84
C VAL A 542 -10.12 53.17 -76.30
N THR A 543 -9.57 52.04 -76.75
CA THR A 543 -9.26 51.82 -78.17
C THR A 543 -10.50 51.75 -79.05
N LEU A 544 -11.59 51.14 -78.57
CA LEU A 544 -12.87 51.14 -79.29
C LEU A 544 -13.49 52.54 -79.41
N LEU A 545 -13.36 53.37 -78.37
CA LEU A 545 -13.77 54.78 -78.43
C LEU A 545 -12.91 55.61 -79.37
N ARG A 546 -11.60 55.33 -79.47
CA ARG A 546 -10.70 56.01 -80.42
C ARG A 546 -11.06 55.67 -81.88
N ASP A 547 -11.36 54.40 -82.18
CA ASP A 547 -11.77 53.99 -83.55
C ASP A 547 -13.14 54.57 -83.97
N GLN A 548 -14.05 54.85 -83.03
CA GLN A 548 -15.29 55.60 -83.35
C GLN A 548 -15.06 57.10 -83.55
N SER A 549 -13.99 57.67 -82.98
CA SER A 549 -13.67 59.10 -83.15
C SER A 549 -12.97 59.45 -84.47
N ASP A 550 -12.44 58.46 -85.20
CA ASP A 550 -11.88 58.65 -86.56
C ASP A 550 -12.95 58.58 -87.68
N ILE A 551 -14.24 58.51 -87.32
CA ILE A 551 -15.34 58.84 -88.23
C ILE A 551 -15.31 60.35 -88.47
N LYS A 552 -14.62 60.74 -89.55
CA LYS A 552 -14.61 62.06 -90.22
C LYS A 552 -15.75 63.00 -89.76
N ILE A 553 -15.48 63.78 -88.71
CA ILE A 553 -16.16 65.06 -88.55
C ILE A 553 -15.48 66.02 -89.52
N SER A 554 -16.18 66.24 -90.62
CA SER A 554 -15.89 67.27 -91.60
C SER A 554 -15.68 68.61 -90.89
N ARG A 555 -14.52 69.19 -91.13
CA ARG A 555 -14.07 70.50 -90.66
C ARG A 555 -14.87 71.60 -91.37
N LYS A 556 -16.13 71.81 -90.95
CA LYS A 556 -16.92 73.02 -91.17
C LYS A 556 -17.92 73.12 -90.02
N ASP A 557 -17.93 74.29 -89.39
CA ASP A 557 -18.87 74.74 -88.36
C ASP A 557 -18.63 74.21 -86.94
N CYS A 558 -17.72 74.88 -86.21
CA CYS A 558 -17.89 75.07 -84.76
C CYS A 558 -17.08 76.28 -84.25
N ASP A 559 -17.22 77.42 -84.94
CA ASP A 559 -17.01 78.73 -84.34
C ASP A 559 -18.39 79.23 -83.85
N ARG A 560 -18.72 78.95 -82.59
CA ARG A 560 -19.61 79.70 -81.69
C ARG A 560 -20.12 78.78 -80.59
N ILE A 561 -20.30 79.38 -79.42
CA ILE A 561 -20.83 78.83 -78.14
C ILE A 561 -19.68 78.43 -77.20
N PHE A 562 -19.07 79.43 -76.56
CA PHE A 562 -19.39 79.88 -75.18
C PHE A 562 -18.96 78.83 -74.14
N SER A 563 -17.84 79.02 -73.44
CA SER A 563 -17.67 79.89 -72.26
C SER A 563 -18.65 79.59 -71.12
N SER A 564 -18.10 79.15 -69.99
CA SER A 564 -18.40 79.59 -68.60
C SER A 564 -18.29 78.46 -67.58
N SER A 565 -17.86 78.85 -66.37
CA SER A 565 -17.87 78.15 -65.06
C SER A 565 -16.94 76.93 -64.94
N ILE A 566 -15.80 76.94 -64.22
CA ILE A 566 -15.46 77.46 -62.87
C ILE A 566 -16.47 76.98 -61.81
N LEU A 567 -16.10 75.98 -60.99
CA LEU A 567 -15.76 76.10 -59.56
C LEU A 567 -15.63 74.72 -58.89
N GLU A 568 -14.54 74.56 -58.14
CA GLU A 568 -14.34 73.72 -56.95
C GLU A 568 -15.35 74.08 -55.81
N PRO A 569 -15.42 73.34 -54.67
CA PRO A 569 -14.47 72.35 -54.14
C PRO A 569 -15.01 70.94 -53.88
#